data_AF-A0AAE5H8C7-F1
#
_entry.id   AF-A0AAE5H8C7-F1
#
_cell.length_a   1.000
_cell.length_b   1.000
_cell.length_c   1.000
_cell.angle_alpha   90.00
_cell.angle_beta   90.00
_cell.angle_gamma   90.00
#
_symmetry.space_group_name_H-M   'P 1'
#
loop_
_entity.id
_entity.type
_entity.pdbx_description
1 polymer ?
#
loop_
_entity_poly.entity_id
_entity_poly.type
_entity_poly.pdbx_seq_one_letter_code
_entity_poly.pdbx_strand_id
1 'polypeptide(L)' 'MSKAINKRKKIKLNLRFRDGKVICAKSPDMCKECKEDCEKMDLFYYPFNNRDLMECFKNNERRK' A
#
# COMPACT_ATOMS: atom_id res chain seq x y z
N MET A 1 -3.69 19.74 -22.71
CA MET A 1 -4.22 18.81 -21.71
C MET A 1 -3.17 18.61 -20.62
N SER A 2 -3.30 19.29 -19.49
CA SER A 2 -2.32 19.20 -18.40
C SER A 2 -2.51 17.89 -17.64
N LYS A 3 -1.58 16.93 -17.83
CA LYS A 3 -1.52 15.72 -17.00
C LYS A 3 -1.36 16.14 -15.54
N ALA A 4 -2.31 15.81 -14.69
CA ALA A 4 -2.18 15.99 -13.25
C ALA A 4 -0.94 15.21 -12.78
N ILE A 5 0.10 15.91 -12.32
CA ILE A 5 1.27 15.29 -11.72
C ILE A 5 0.80 14.69 -10.40
N ASN A 6 0.62 13.37 -10.40
CA ASN A 6 0.17 12.66 -9.22
C ASN A 6 1.29 12.74 -8.17
N LYS A 7 1.15 13.66 -7.20
CA LYS A 7 2.18 13.90 -6.19
C LYS A 7 2.42 12.60 -5.42
N ARG A 8 3.65 12.10 -5.50
CA ARG A 8 4.13 10.93 -4.75
C ARG A 8 3.89 11.18 -3.26
N LYS A 9 3.28 10.22 -2.57
CA LYS A 9 3.02 10.27 -1.13
C LYS A 9 4.04 9.41 -0.40
N LYS A 10 4.49 9.87 0.78
CA LYS A 10 5.35 9.09 1.68
C LYS A 10 4.50 8.34 2.70
N ILE A 11 4.87 7.10 3.01
CA ILE A 11 4.28 6.30 4.09
C ILE A 11 5.40 5.55 4.80
N LYS A 12 5.22 5.32 6.09
CA LYS A 12 6.13 4.52 6.90
C LYS A 12 5.45 3.20 7.19
N LEU A 13 6.09 2.09 6.83
CA LEU A 13 5.57 0.75 7.03
C LEU A 13 6.59 -0.13 7.75
N ASN A 14 6.09 -1.11 8.47
CA ASN A 14 6.84 -2.26 8.93
C ASN A 14 6.63 -3.38 7.89
N LEU A 15 7.72 -3.85 7.29
CA LEU A 15 7.74 -4.88 6.26
C LEU A 15 8.39 -6.15 6.78
N ARG A 16 7.74 -7.30 6.57
CA ARG A 16 8.34 -8.61 6.81
C ARG A 16 8.68 -9.27 5.48
N PHE A 17 9.89 -9.80 5.38
CA PHE A 17 10.35 -10.52 4.21
C PHE A 17 10.43 -12.02 4.48
N ARG A 18 10.16 -12.83 3.46
CA ARG A 18 10.45 -14.26 3.42
C ARG A 18 10.85 -14.62 2.00
N ASP A 19 12.01 -15.23 1.83
CA ASP A 19 12.54 -15.64 0.51
C ASP A 19 12.56 -14.49 -0.52
N GLY A 20 12.99 -13.30 -0.07
CA GLY A 20 13.04 -12.08 -0.89
C GLY A 20 11.68 -11.45 -1.22
N LYS A 21 10.57 -11.96 -0.68
CA LYS A 21 9.21 -11.45 -0.91
C LYS A 21 8.65 -10.77 0.33
N VAL A 22 7.90 -9.69 0.14
CA VAL A 22 7.14 -9.03 1.22
C VAL A 22 5.92 -9.88 1.57
N ILE A 23 5.90 -10.44 2.78
CA ILE A 23 4.78 -11.25 3.30
C ILE A 23 3.89 -10.48 4.27
N CYS A 24 4.37 -9.36 4.82
CA CYS A 24 3.60 -8.45 5.65
C CYS A 24 4.02 -7.02 5.35
N ALA A 25 3.04 -6.11 5.24
CA ALA A 25 3.26 -4.68 5.10
C ALA A 25 2.17 -3.94 5.88
N LYS A 26 2.50 -3.47 7.09
CA LYS A 26 1.53 -2.81 7.97
C LYS A 26 2.07 -1.47 8.46
N SER A 27 1.17 -0.54 8.75
CA SER A 27 1.53 0.67 9.50
C SER A 27 2.12 0.27 10.86
N PRO A 28 3.09 1.02 11.41
CA PRO A 28 3.76 0.65 12.67
C PRO A 28 2.79 0.40 13.84
N ASP A 29 1.73 1.19 13.94
CA ASP A 29 0.65 1.08 14.92
C ASP A 29 -0.20 -0.18 14.77
N MET A 30 -0.24 -0.75 13.56
CA MET A 30 -0.95 -1.99 13.22
C MET A 30 -0.08 -3.25 13.35
N CYS A 31 1.22 -3.11 13.68
CA CYS A 31 2.16 -4.22 13.84
C CYS A 31 2.40 -4.62 15.30
N LYS A 32 1.46 -4.33 16.22
CA LYS A 32 1.58 -4.67 17.66
C LYS A 32 1.87 -6.15 17.92
N GLU A 33 1.47 -7.02 16.99
CA GLU A 33 1.68 -8.47 17.04
C GLU A 33 2.95 -8.94 16.33
N CYS A 34 3.61 -8.07 15.55
CA CYS A 34 4.84 -8.38 14.84
C CYS A 34 6.03 -8.27 15.81
N LYS A 35 6.19 -9.27 16.69
CA LYS A 35 7.24 -9.22 17.72
C LYS A 35 8.65 -9.36 17.15
N GLU A 36 8.84 -10.12 16.07
CA GLU A 36 10.18 -10.38 15.49
C GLU A 36 10.07 -10.43 13.94
N ASP A 37 11.11 -9.95 13.24
CA ASP A 37 11.30 -9.92 11.77
C ASP A 37 10.61 -8.80 10.94
N CYS A 38 10.19 -7.69 11.52
CA CYS A 38 9.68 -6.55 10.73
C CYS A 38 10.69 -5.42 10.61
N GLU A 39 11.09 -5.09 9.39
CA GLU A 39 11.93 -3.93 9.08
C GLU A 39 11.09 -2.67 8.90
N LYS A 40 11.49 -1.59 9.55
CA LYS A 40 10.83 -0.29 9.42
C LYS A 40 11.38 0.46 8.22
N MET A 41 10.53 0.69 7.21
CA MET A 41 10.92 1.35 5.97
C MET A 41 10.08 2.60 5.69
N ASP A 42 10.75 3.61 5.15
CA ASP A 42 10.12 4.78 4.55
C ASP A 42 9.88 4.50 3.06
N LEU A 43 8.62 4.31 2.71
CA LEU A 43 8.17 4.02 1.35
C LEU A 43 7.48 5.23 0.75
N PHE A 44 7.37 5.20 -0.57
CA PHE A 44 6.65 6.22 -1.28
C PHE A 44 5.84 5.60 -2.42
N TYR A 45 4.62 6.08 -2.59
CA TYR A 45 3.68 5.53 -3.55
C TYR A 45 2.99 6.64 -4.36
N TYR A 46 2.44 6.27 -5.51
CA TYR A 46 1.60 7.14 -6.32
C TYR A 46 0.15 6.81 -5.99
N PRO A 47 -0.59 7.71 -5.32
CA PRO A 47 -1.99 7.43 -5.02
C PRO A 47 -2.78 7.29 -6.32
N PHE A 48 -3.66 6.30 -6.40
CA PHE A 48 -4.66 6.26 -7.47
C PHE A 48 -5.52 7.51 -7.41
N ASN A 49 -5.93 8.02 -8.57
CA ASN A 49 -6.91 9.09 -8.60
C ASN A 49 -8.30 8.52 -8.24
N ASN A 50 -9.24 9.39 -7.83
CA ASN A 50 -10.58 8.95 -7.43
C ASN A 50 -11.33 8.21 -8.54
N ARG A 51 -11.10 8.55 -9.80
CA ARG A 51 -11.75 7.90 -10.95
C ARG A 51 -11.29 6.44 -11.06
N ASP A 52 -9.98 6.19 -11.01
CA ASP A 52 -9.40 4.85 -11.10
C ASP A 52 -9.84 3.97 -9.91
N LEU A 53 -9.93 4.55 -8.71
CA LEU A 53 -10.45 3.85 -7.53
C LEU A 53 -11.91 3.45 -7.71
N MET A 54 -12.76 4.36 -8.19
CA MET A 54 -14.17 4.09 -8.43
C MET A 54 -14.38 3.05 -9.53
N GLU A 55 -13.53 3.04 -10.55
CA GLU A 55 -13.55 2.02 -11.61
C GLU A 55 -13.16 0.63 -11.06
N CYS A 56 -12.14 0.56 -10.20
CA CYS A 56 -11.74 -0.66 -9.52
C CYS A 56 -12.88 -1.25 -8.66
N PHE A 57 -13.58 -0.40 -7.89
CA PHE A 57 -14.73 -0.86 -7.09
C PHE A 57 -15.92 -1.31 -7.93
N LYS A 58 -16.13 -0.72 -9.12
CA LYS A 58 -17.19 -1.14 -10.05
C LYS A 58 -16.92 -2.51 -10.67
N ASN A 59 -15.66 -2.85 -10.92
CA ASN A 59 -15.23 -4.14 -11.47
C ASN A 59 -15.07 -5.24 -10.40
N ASN A 60 -15.54 -5.02 -9.17
CA ASN A 60 -15.66 -6.09 -8.20
C ASN A 60 -16.83 -7.01 -8.61
N GLU A 61 -16.56 -7.91 -9.55
CA GLU A 61 -17.46 -8.96 -10.06
C GLU A 61 -17.96 -9.95 -8.97
N ARG A 62 -17.73 -9.66 -7.69
CA ARG A 62 -18.32 -10.36 -6.53
C ARG A 62 -19.81 -10.04 -6.31
N ARG A 63 -20.54 -9.62 -7.35
CA ARG A 63 -22.01 -9.70 -7.41
C ARG A 63 -22.44 -10.97 -8.15
N LYS A 64 -21.92 -12.13 -7.74
CA LYS A 64 -22.45 -13.45 -8.08
C LYS A 64 -22.81 -14.18 -6.79
#